data_AF-A0A2N2ZNG7-F1
#
_entry.id   AF-A0A2N2ZNG7-F1
#
_cell.length_a   1.000
_cell.length_b   1.000
_cell.length_c   1.000
_cell.angle_alpha   90.00
_cell.angle_beta   90.00
_cell.angle_gamma   90.00
#
_symmetry.space_group_name_H-M   'P 1'
#
loop_
_entity.id
_entity.type
_entity.pdbx_description
1 polymer ?
#
loop_
_entity_poly.entity_id
_entity_poly.type
_entity_poly.pdbx_seq_one_letter_code
_entity_poly.pdbx_strand_id
1 'polypeptide(L)'
;LLLGFKIKGSIEVPCDRCLDEVKLKIKGEENLIVKFGDEDYDDTDDLVVLPENEHQINIAKYIYEYIQINVPQKRAHKKKECNQEVIEKLKKVEVKENKTQNIDPRWSKLTQLKTEN
;
A
#
# COMPACT_ATOMS: atom_id res chain seq x y z
N LEU A 1 22.12 11.44 16.71
CA LEU A 1 21.42 12.52 15.97
C LEU A 1 19.99 12.07 15.71
N LEU A 2 19.02 12.99 15.73
CA LEU A 2 17.63 12.71 15.39
C LEU A 2 17.20 13.64 14.24
N LEU A 3 16.68 13.07 13.16
CA LEU A 3 16.18 13.80 12.00
C LEU A 3 14.65 13.65 11.94
N GLY A 4 13.93 14.76 12.05
CA GLY A 4 12.47 14.78 11.98
C GLY A 4 11.98 15.17 10.59
N PHE A 5 11.07 14.38 10.03
CA PHE A 5 10.49 14.57 8.70
C PHE A 5 9.00 14.91 8.83
N LYS A 6 8.56 15.97 8.16
CA LYS A 6 7.15 16.33 8.04
C LYS A 6 6.74 16.35 6.57
N ILE A 7 5.93 15.38 6.18
CA ILE A 7 5.52 15.16 4.80
C ILE A 7 4.09 15.68 4.63
N LYS A 8 3.86 16.51 3.61
CA LYS A 8 2.52 16.96 3.21
C LYS A 8 2.50 17.20 1.71
N GLY A 9 1.60 16.53 1.02
CA GLY A 9 1.55 16.64 -0.44
C GLY A 9 0.32 15.98 -1.04
N SER A 10 0.37 15.79 -2.35
CA SER A 10 -0.60 14.99 -3.07
C SER A 10 0.12 14.12 -4.08
N ILE A 11 -0.35 12.88 -4.22
CA ILE A 11 0.14 11.89 -5.18
C ILE A 11 -0.94 11.64 -6.23
N GLU A 12 -0.53 11.21 -7.40
CA GLU A 12 -1.40 10.75 -8.48
C GLU A 12 -1.13 9.25 -8.67
N VAL A 13 -2.18 8.44 -8.57
CA VAL A 13 -2.11 6.98 -8.60
C VAL A 13 -3.33 6.42 -9.32
N PRO A 14 -3.24 5.24 -9.94
CA PRO A 14 -4.39 4.60 -10.55
C PRO A 14 -5.43 4.22 -9.48
N CYS A 15 -6.69 4.48 -9.78
CA CYS A 15 -7.81 4.13 -8.91
C CYS A 15 -8.03 2.61 -8.89
N ASP A 16 -8.02 2.01 -7.70
CA ASP A 16 -8.25 0.56 -7.49
C ASP A 16 -9.66 0.09 -7.92
N ARG A 17 -10.58 1.01 -8.29
CA ARG A 17 -11.93 0.68 -8.76
C ARG A 17 -12.12 0.77 -10.28
N CYS A 18 -11.54 1.80 -10.89
CA CYS A 18 -11.81 2.14 -12.29
C CYS A 18 -10.56 2.39 -13.13
N LEU A 19 -9.37 2.26 -12.53
CA LEU A 19 -8.05 2.43 -13.13
C LEU A 19 -7.70 3.84 -13.65
N ASP A 20 -8.66 4.76 -13.71
CA ASP A 20 -8.38 6.17 -13.98
C ASP A 20 -7.55 6.81 -12.85
N GLU A 21 -6.74 7.82 -13.18
CA GLU A 21 -5.90 8.54 -12.23
C GLU A 21 -6.73 9.22 -11.12
N VAL A 22 -6.29 9.05 -9.87
CA VAL A 22 -6.86 9.71 -8.70
C VAL A 22 -5.79 10.46 -7.92
N LYS A 23 -6.07 11.73 -7.63
CA LYS A 23 -5.22 12.56 -6.78
C LYS A 23 -5.57 12.35 -5.31
N LEU A 24 -4.62 11.83 -4.53
CA LEU A 24 -4.79 11.57 -3.09
C LEU A 24 -3.90 12.50 -2.28
N LYS A 25 -4.43 13.01 -1.16
CA LYS A 25 -3.62 13.80 -0.21
C LYS A 25 -2.89 12.85 0.73
N ILE A 26 -1.60 13.09 0.91
CA ILE A 26 -0.77 12.37 1.88
C ILE A 26 -0.25 13.34 2.95
N LYS A 27 -0.12 12.83 4.16
CA LYS A 27 0.51 13.50 5.29
C LYS A 27 1.19 12.43 6.15
N GLY A 28 2.36 12.75 6.69
CA GLY A 28 3.14 11.85 7.54
C GLY A 28 4.11 12.64 8.41
N GLU A 29 4.45 12.08 9.56
CA GLU A 29 5.48 12.59 10.47
C GLU A 29 6.33 11.40 10.90
N GLU A 30 7.61 11.41 10.51
CA GLU A 30 8.53 10.27 10.72
C GLU A 30 9.84 10.78 11.33
N ASN A 31 10.56 9.90 12.03
CA ASN A 31 11.84 10.23 12.64
C ASN A 31 12.89 9.19 12.25
N LEU A 32 14.08 9.67 11.90
CA LEU A 32 15.26 8.83 11.68
C LEU A 32 16.27 9.06 12.79
N ILE A 33 16.62 7.99 13.49
CA ILE A 33 17.69 7.99 14.51
C ILE A 33 19.00 7.66 13.80
N VAL A 34 19.96 8.56 13.89
CA VAL A 34 21.31 8.35 13.33
C VAL A 34 22.29 8.20 14.49
N LYS A 35 22.99 7.07 14.55
CA LYS A 35 24.07 6.79 15.50
C LYS A 35 25.40 6.69 14.78
N PHE A 36 26.48 6.95 15.50
CA PHE A 36 27.83 6.68 15.03
C PHE A 36 28.37 5.46 15.77
N GLY A 37 29.00 4.53 15.07
CA GLY A 37 29.55 3.32 15.66
C GLY A 37 29.93 2.28 14.60
N ASP A 38 30.36 1.12 15.06
CA ASP A 38 30.67 -0.03 14.20
C ASP A 38 29.40 -0.61 13.57
N GLU A 39 29.52 -1.17 12.36
CA GLU A 39 28.40 -1.67 11.52
C GLU A 39 27.55 -2.78 12.16
N ASP A 40 27.93 -3.30 13.33
CA ASP A 40 27.36 -4.50 13.96
C ASP A 40 26.02 -4.29 14.70
N TYR A 41 25.32 -3.17 14.49
CA TYR A 41 24.00 -2.96 15.07
C TYR A 41 22.89 -3.38 14.11
N ASP A 42 22.07 -4.34 14.55
CA ASP A 42 20.84 -4.76 13.86
C ASP A 42 20.02 -3.55 13.39
N ASP A 43 19.85 -3.48 12.06
CA ASP A 43 19.01 -2.51 11.36
C ASP A 43 17.56 -2.60 11.89
N THR A 44 17.14 -1.61 12.68
CA THR A 44 15.72 -1.37 12.91
C THR A 44 15.27 -0.31 11.90
N ASP A 45 14.02 -0.38 11.43
CA ASP A 45 13.53 0.42 10.29
C ASP A 45 13.78 1.94 10.42
N ASP A 46 13.90 2.46 11.64
CA ASP A 46 14.12 3.89 11.95
C ASP A 46 15.51 4.22 12.53
N LEU A 47 16.47 3.29 12.52
CA LEU A 47 17.82 3.47 13.02
C LEU A 47 18.86 3.25 11.93
N VAL A 48 19.82 4.17 11.83
CA VAL A 48 20.96 4.06 10.92
C VAL A 48 22.23 4.29 11.70
N VAL A 49 23.20 3.40 11.50
CA VAL A 49 24.55 3.55 12.02
C VAL A 49 25.47 4.04 10.91
N LEU A 50 26.12 5.18 11.15
CA LEU A 50 27.17 5.71 10.28
C LEU A 50 28.54 5.39 10.88
N PRO A 51 29.51 4.97 10.08
CA PRO A 51 30.91 4.92 10.49
C PRO A 51 31.38 6.26 11.07
N GLU A 52 32.27 6.24 12.06
CA GLU A 52 32.75 7.46 12.73
C GLU A 52 33.45 8.45 11.77
N ASN A 53 34.02 7.94 10.68
CA ASN A 53 34.67 8.74 9.64
C ASN A 53 33.70 9.28 8.57
N GLU A 54 32.43 8.90 8.61
CA GLU A 54 31.40 9.38 7.70
C GLU A 54 30.73 10.65 8.25
N HIS A 55 30.59 11.66 7.39
CA HIS A 55 30.06 12.98 7.78
C HIS A 55 28.86 13.42 6.94
N GLN A 56 28.39 12.53 6.06
CA GLN A 56 27.27 12.78 5.17
C GLN A 56 26.31 11.61 5.23
N ILE A 57 25.02 11.87 5.06
CA ILE A 57 24.01 10.83 4.97
C ILE A 57 23.06 11.15 3.83
N ASN A 58 22.82 10.18 2.96
CA ASN A 58 21.86 10.33 1.88
C ASN A 58 20.43 10.07 2.41
N ILE A 59 19.68 11.16 2.61
CA ILE A 59 18.32 11.09 3.13
C ILE A 59 17.26 10.74 2.07
N ALA A 60 17.63 10.66 0.77
CA ALA A 60 16.66 10.50 -0.31
C ALA A 60 15.89 9.17 -0.23
N LYS A 61 16.56 8.09 0.16
CA LYS A 61 15.95 6.77 0.35
C LYS A 61 14.85 6.81 1.42
N TYR A 62 15.18 7.34 2.61
CA TYR A 62 14.23 7.44 3.73
C TYR A 62 13.03 8.30 3.39
N ILE A 63 13.24 9.45 2.72
CA ILE A 63 12.13 10.30 2.26
C ILE A 63 11.18 9.52 1.34
N TYR A 64 11.73 8.74 0.39
CA TYR A 64 10.92 7.93 -0.52
C TYR A 64 10.12 6.86 0.23
N GLU A 65 10.77 6.12 1.15
CA GLU A 65 10.14 5.08 1.95
C GLU A 65 9.05 5.65 2.86
N TYR A 66 9.32 6.75 3.55
CA TYR A 66 8.34 7.44 4.39
C TYR A 66 7.15 7.95 3.58
N ILE A 67 7.35 8.49 2.37
CA ILE A 67 6.25 8.86 1.48
C ILE A 67 5.42 7.63 1.11
N GLN A 68 6.08 6.52 0.76
CA GLN A 68 5.44 5.28 0.31
C GLN A 68 4.59 4.64 1.42
N ILE A 69 5.09 4.62 2.67
CA ILE A 69 4.36 4.11 3.85
C ILE A 69 3.11 4.95 4.13
N ASN A 70 3.18 6.26 3.87
CA ASN A 70 2.07 7.18 4.09
C ASN A 70 1.02 7.18 2.95
N VAL A 71 1.17 6.33 1.92
CA VAL A 71 0.17 6.13 0.86
C VAL A 71 -1.03 5.36 1.42
N PRO A 72 -2.28 5.85 1.26
CA PRO A 72 -3.46 5.14 1.71
C PRO A 72 -3.59 3.75 1.06
N GLN A 73 -3.88 2.72 1.85
CA GLN A 73 -4.11 1.36 1.34
C GLN A 73 -5.23 1.29 0.30
N LYS A 74 -6.23 2.17 0.40
CA LYS A 74 -7.33 2.27 -0.55
C LYS A 74 -7.15 3.50 -1.42
N ARG A 75 -6.75 3.29 -2.67
CA ARG A 75 -6.51 4.34 -3.66
C ARG A 75 -7.71 4.40 -4.57
N ALA A 76 -8.74 5.12 -4.18
CA ALA A 76 -9.94 5.22 -5.00
C ALA A 76 -10.52 6.63 -4.95
N HIS A 77 -11.16 7.05 -6.05
CA HIS A 77 -11.96 8.27 -6.05
C HIS A 77 -13.05 8.22 -4.98
N LYS A 78 -13.58 9.39 -4.63
CA LYS A 78 -14.74 9.44 -3.74
C LYS A 78 -15.94 8.79 -4.42
N LYS A 79 -16.94 8.44 -3.62
CA LYS A 79 -18.13 7.74 -4.12
C LYS A 79 -18.78 8.59 -5.23
N LYS A 80 -18.93 8.00 -6.43
CA LYS A 80 -19.47 8.58 -7.69
C LYS A 80 -18.49 9.37 -8.57
N GLU A 81 -17.21 9.48 -8.22
CA GLU A 81 -16.19 10.13 -9.07
C GLU A 81 -15.45 9.12 -9.97
N CYS A 82 -15.65 7.81 -9.77
CA CYS A 82 -15.06 6.79 -10.62
C CYS A 82 -15.70 6.79 -12.02
N ASN A 83 -14.92 6.36 -13.02
CA ASN A 83 -15.38 6.16 -14.38
C ASN A 83 -16.53 5.14 -14.45
N GLN A 84 -17.72 5.65 -14.73
CA GLN A 84 -18.92 4.83 -14.66
C GLN A 84 -19.00 3.81 -15.80
N GLU A 85 -18.44 4.11 -16.97
CA GLU A 85 -18.40 3.18 -18.10
C GLU A 85 -17.58 1.93 -17.77
N VAL A 86 -16.43 2.11 -17.12
CA VAL A 86 -15.59 1.01 -16.65
C VAL A 86 -16.33 0.19 -15.60
N ILE A 87 -16.95 0.85 -14.63
CA ILE A 87 -17.74 0.18 -13.58
C ILE A 87 -18.89 -0.64 -14.16
N GLU A 88 -19.60 -0.13 -15.17
CA GLU A 88 -20.68 -0.85 -15.84
C GLU A 88 -20.18 -2.05 -16.64
N LYS A 89 -19.05 -1.93 -17.33
CA LYS A 89 -18.40 -3.06 -18.01
C LYS A 89 -17.98 -4.14 -17.01
N LEU A 90 -17.38 -3.76 -15.88
CA LEU A 90 -17.00 -4.68 -14.81
C LEU A 90 -18.21 -5.44 -14.25
N LYS A 91 -19.34 -4.75 -14.01
CA LYS A 91 -20.59 -5.38 -13.55
C LYS A 91 -21.20 -6.38 -14.55
N LYS A 92 -20.95 -6.21 -15.85
CA LYS A 92 -21.40 -7.17 -16.88
C LYS A 92 -20.53 -8.43 -16.91
N VAL A 93 -19.25 -8.29 -16.58
CA VAL A 93 -18.29 -9.40 -16.50
C VAL A 93 -18.35 -10.10 -15.16
N GLU A 94 -18.79 -9.40 -14.11
CA GLU A 94 -19.14 -9.99 -12.81
C GLU A 94 -20.15 -11.11 -13.07
N VAL A 95 -19.64 -12.35 -13.04
CA VAL A 95 -20.46 -13.54 -13.23
C VAL A 95 -21.45 -13.53 -12.08
N LYS A 96 -22.70 -13.15 -12.36
CA LYS A 96 -23.81 -13.52 -11.50
C LYS A 96 -23.68 -15.03 -11.35
N GLU A 97 -23.48 -15.51 -10.13
CA GLU A 97 -23.45 -16.93 -9.81
C GLU A 97 -24.72 -17.58 -10.39
N ASN A 98 -24.64 -18.05 -11.63
CA ASN A 98 -25.57 -19.02 -12.15
C ASN A 98 -25.21 -20.30 -11.40
N LYS A 99 -25.91 -20.49 -10.29
CA LYS A 99 -25.89 -21.73 -9.52
C LYS A 99 -25.98 -22.90 -10.50
N THR A 100 -25.01 -23.81 -10.37
CA THR A 100 -24.98 -25.19 -10.89
C THR A 100 -25.00 -25.31 -12.43
N GLN A 101 -23.95 -25.87 -13.05
CA GLN A 101 -24.00 -27.25 -13.56
C GLN A 101 -22.59 -27.74 -13.97
N ASN A 102 -21.67 -27.85 -13.00
CA ASN A 102 -20.50 -28.77 -12.99
C ASN A 102 -19.56 -28.29 -11.88
N ILE A 103 -19.88 -28.66 -10.64
CA ILE A 103 -18.93 -28.48 -9.55
C ILE A 103 -17.85 -29.54 -9.75
N ASP A 104 -16.60 -29.10 -9.92
CA ASP A 104 -15.46 -30.00 -10.05
C ASP A 104 -15.46 -31.00 -8.87
N PRO A 105 -15.29 -32.31 -9.13
CA PRO A 105 -15.27 -33.33 -8.09
C PRO A 105 -14.32 -33.03 -6.92
N ARG A 106 -13.21 -32.32 -7.14
CA ARG A 106 -12.25 -31.94 -6.09
C ARG A 106 -12.81 -30.91 -5.12
N TRP A 107 -13.63 -29.97 -5.58
CA TRP A 107 -14.22 -28.91 -4.75
C TRP A 107 -15.57 -29.28 -4.15
N SER A 108 -16.12 -30.44 -4.49
CA SER A 108 -17.36 -30.99 -3.93
C SER A 108 -17.34 -31.10 -2.39
N LYS A 109 -16.17 -31.22 -1.77
CA LYS A 109 -16.03 -31.34 -0.31
C LYS A 109 -16.16 -30.00 0.42
N LEU A 110 -15.94 -28.88 -0.27
CA LEU A 110 -16.05 -27.53 0.31
C LEU A 110 -17.50 -27.08 0.48
N THR A 111 -18.45 -27.65 -0.27
CA THR A 111 -19.88 -27.33 -0.10
C THR A 111 -20.42 -27.89 1.21
N GLN A 112 -19.87 -29.01 1.69
CA GLN A 112 -20.25 -29.63 2.97
C GLN A 112 -19.83 -28.79 4.18
N LEU A 113 -18.83 -27.92 4.02
CA LEU A 113 -18.34 -27.02 5.07
C LEU A 113 -19.15 -25.72 5.19
N LYS A 114 -20.02 -25.40 4.22
CA LYS A 114 -20.85 -24.18 4.26
C LYS A 114 -22.11 -24.32 5.13
N THR A 115 -22.42 -25.53 5.59
CA THR A 115 -23.66 -25.86 6.34
C THR A 115 -23.48 -25.97 7.85
N GLU A 116 -22.27 -25.87 8.37
CA GLU A 116 -21.99 -25.83 9.82
C GLU A 116 -21.65 -24.41 10.25
N ASN A 117 -22.68 -23.56 10.38
CA ASN A 117 -22.79 -22.40 11.27
C ASN A 117 -24.21 -21.82 11.20
#